data_AF-A0A401NZU7-F1
#
_entry.id   AF-A0A401NZU7-F1
#
_cell.length_a   1.000
_cell.length_b   1.000
_cell.length_c   1.000
_cell.angle_alpha   90.00
_cell.angle_beta   90.00
_cell.angle_gamma   90.00
#
_symmetry.space_group_name_H-M   'P 1'
#
loop_
_entity.id
_entity.type
_entity.pdbx_description
1 polymer ?
#
loop_
_entity_poly.entity_id
_entity_poly.type
_entity_poly.pdbx_seq_one_letter_code
_entity_poly.pdbx_strand_id
1 'polypeptide(L)'
;YTGERCQSQIDHCVSQPCENGATCMSRATGYSCLCPEGFTGLACEQRIDPCALSPCQNNGTCFAEDTSFSCNCSPAYAGPLCAQLIDFCALNPCSHGICRSVGTSYKCLCAPGYHGLYCEEEYNECLSVPCQNSGTCKDLVNGYECQCPDDYKGKHCDQYKDPCTTISCQNGGTCTSQELNTTCICVPGFTGEVCEADINECDSNPCHHGGTCMNQQNGYTCHCPHGWVGINCDVHLEWKSDRMAESLNNMPRHSLYIIIGALCVAFVLMLIILIVGICRISRIEYQGSSRPSYEEFYNCRSIDSEFSSAIASIRHARFGKKARPAMYDATPVAYEDYSPDDKPLVTLIKTKDL
;
A
#
# COMPACT_ATOMS: atom_id res chain seq x y z
N TYR A 1 -30.81 -109.99 -15.75
CA TYR A 1 -31.33 -111.17 -15.04
C TYR A 1 -30.51 -112.39 -15.43
N THR A 2 -30.31 -113.34 -14.51
CA THR A 2 -29.53 -114.57 -14.64
C THR A 2 -30.39 -115.81 -14.28
N GLY A 3 -29.87 -117.01 -14.57
CA GLY A 3 -30.58 -118.29 -14.43
C GLY A 3 -31.32 -118.73 -15.69
N GLU A 4 -31.67 -120.02 -15.79
CA GLU A 4 -32.26 -120.64 -16.99
C GLU A 4 -33.60 -120.04 -17.45
N ARG A 5 -34.30 -119.30 -16.58
CA ARG A 5 -35.55 -118.58 -16.91
C ARG A 5 -35.45 -117.08 -16.63
N CYS A 6 -34.24 -116.53 -16.49
CA CYS A 6 -34.01 -115.14 -16.12
C CYS A 6 -34.75 -114.71 -14.83
N GLN A 7 -34.87 -115.62 -13.86
CA GLN A 7 -35.65 -115.39 -12.64
C GLN A 7 -34.93 -114.57 -11.57
N SER A 8 -33.60 -114.44 -11.65
CA SER A 8 -32.78 -113.75 -10.65
C SER A 8 -32.21 -112.45 -11.21
N GLN A 9 -32.30 -111.34 -10.49
CA GLN A 9 -31.61 -110.11 -10.88
C GLN A 9 -30.10 -110.31 -10.78
N ILE A 10 -29.33 -109.75 -11.71
CA ILE A 10 -27.87 -109.85 -11.67
C ILE A 10 -27.39 -108.95 -10.53
N ASP A 11 -26.63 -109.51 -9.59
CA ASP A 11 -25.93 -108.70 -8.59
C ASP A 11 -24.59 -108.24 -9.19
N HIS A 12 -24.55 -106.98 -9.60
CA HIS A 12 -23.38 -106.37 -10.21
C HIS A 12 -22.26 -106.07 -9.19
N CYS A 13 -22.53 -106.18 -7.87
CA CYS A 13 -21.55 -105.92 -6.81
C CYS A 13 -20.66 -107.12 -6.44
N VAL A 14 -20.97 -108.33 -6.93
CA VAL A 14 -20.18 -109.55 -6.67
C VAL A 14 -18.73 -109.40 -7.16
N SER A 15 -18.51 -108.64 -8.23
CA SER A 15 -17.19 -108.36 -8.79
C SER A 15 -16.36 -107.34 -7.98
N GLN A 16 -16.93 -106.78 -6.91
CA GLN A 16 -16.34 -105.70 -6.09
C GLN A 16 -15.85 -104.51 -6.93
N PRO A 17 -16.72 -103.90 -7.77
CA PRO A 17 -16.30 -102.89 -8.73
C PRO A 17 -16.03 -101.50 -8.12
N CYS A 18 -16.28 -101.30 -6.82
CA CYS A 18 -16.07 -100.01 -6.14
C CYS A 18 -14.76 -100.02 -5.35
N GLU A 19 -13.95 -98.98 -5.51
CA GLU A 19 -12.63 -98.83 -4.89
C GLU A 19 -12.65 -97.94 -3.64
N ASN A 20 -11.51 -97.81 -2.96
CA ASN A 20 -11.27 -96.86 -1.87
C ASN A 20 -12.27 -96.94 -0.69
N GLY A 21 -12.86 -98.11 -0.44
CA GLY A 21 -13.83 -98.31 0.64
C GLY A 21 -15.25 -97.85 0.31
N ALA A 22 -15.54 -97.59 -0.97
CA ALA A 22 -16.87 -97.20 -1.43
C ALA A 22 -17.92 -98.32 -1.27
N THR A 23 -19.17 -97.92 -1.02
CA THR A 23 -20.28 -98.87 -0.86
C THR A 23 -20.94 -99.16 -2.21
N CYS A 24 -20.94 -100.43 -2.64
CA CYS A 24 -21.55 -100.85 -3.89
C CYS A 24 -23.07 -101.06 -3.74
N MET A 25 -23.84 -100.53 -4.69
CA MET A 25 -25.27 -100.77 -4.83
C MET A 25 -25.58 -101.33 -6.23
N SER A 26 -26.14 -102.54 -6.28
CA SER A 26 -26.58 -103.14 -7.56
C SER A 26 -27.84 -102.43 -8.07
N ARG A 27 -27.86 -102.08 -9.37
CA ARG A 27 -28.97 -101.42 -10.07
C ARG A 27 -29.52 -102.32 -11.19
N ALA A 28 -30.62 -101.91 -11.82
CA ALA A 28 -31.27 -102.68 -12.88
C ALA A 28 -30.38 -102.88 -14.13
N THR A 29 -29.46 -101.95 -14.40
CA THR A 29 -28.61 -101.95 -15.61
C THR A 29 -27.11 -101.84 -15.28
N GLY A 30 -26.68 -102.27 -14.08
CA GLY A 30 -25.29 -102.19 -13.65
C GLY A 30 -25.13 -102.00 -12.15
N TYR A 31 -24.10 -101.28 -11.74
CA TYR A 31 -23.84 -100.93 -10.34
C TYR A 31 -23.76 -99.41 -10.17
N SER A 32 -23.85 -98.93 -8.92
CA SER A 32 -23.46 -97.57 -8.54
C SER A 32 -22.67 -97.63 -7.25
N CYS A 33 -21.57 -96.89 -7.20
CA CYS A 33 -20.75 -96.76 -6.00
C CYS A 33 -21.13 -95.48 -5.23
N LEU A 34 -21.36 -95.60 -3.93
CA LEU A 34 -21.42 -94.46 -3.03
C LEU A 34 -19.99 -94.16 -2.58
N CYS A 35 -19.41 -93.10 -3.13
CA CYS A 35 -18.05 -92.72 -2.82
C CYS A 35 -17.91 -92.14 -1.42
N PRO A 36 -16.89 -92.55 -0.65
CA PRO A 36 -16.49 -91.87 0.58
C PRO A 36 -16.06 -90.43 0.30
N GLU A 37 -16.02 -89.59 1.34
CA GLU A 37 -15.52 -88.21 1.20
C GLU A 37 -14.12 -88.19 0.58
N GLY A 38 -13.90 -87.29 -0.38
CA GLY A 38 -12.62 -87.13 -1.08
C GLY A 38 -12.40 -88.05 -2.29
N PHE A 39 -13.40 -88.85 -2.70
CA PHE A 39 -13.33 -89.69 -3.89
C PHE A 39 -14.48 -89.42 -4.87
N THR A 40 -14.20 -89.59 -6.15
CA THR A 40 -15.13 -89.43 -7.28
C THR A 40 -14.82 -90.47 -8.37
N GLY A 41 -15.62 -90.49 -9.42
CA GLY A 41 -15.56 -91.48 -10.50
C GLY A 41 -16.67 -92.53 -10.38
N LEU A 42 -16.79 -93.37 -11.41
CA LEU A 42 -17.86 -94.39 -11.49
C LEU A 42 -17.64 -95.54 -10.50
N ALA A 43 -16.37 -95.83 -10.20
CA ALA A 43 -15.92 -96.81 -9.23
C ALA A 43 -15.35 -96.16 -7.96
N CYS A 44 -15.41 -94.83 -7.83
CA CYS A 44 -14.74 -94.07 -6.76
C CYS A 44 -13.21 -94.22 -6.79
N GLU A 45 -12.67 -94.38 -8.00
CA GLU A 45 -11.26 -94.63 -8.29
C GLU A 45 -10.42 -93.34 -8.28
N GLN A 46 -11.05 -92.17 -8.42
CA GLN A 46 -10.37 -90.88 -8.50
C GLN A 46 -10.42 -90.18 -7.14
N ARG A 47 -9.28 -89.68 -6.65
CA ARG A 47 -9.31 -88.70 -5.55
C ARG A 47 -9.78 -87.36 -6.08
N ILE A 48 -10.59 -86.66 -5.29
CA ILE A 48 -10.96 -85.28 -5.57
C ILE A 48 -9.70 -84.43 -5.39
N ASP A 49 -9.29 -83.75 -6.45
CA ASP A 49 -8.26 -82.72 -6.39
C ASP A 49 -8.95 -81.34 -6.40
N PRO A 50 -9.06 -80.67 -5.25
CA PRO A 50 -9.71 -79.36 -5.16
C PRO A 50 -8.90 -78.25 -5.86
N CYS A 51 -7.64 -78.50 -6.25
CA CYS A 51 -6.80 -77.58 -7.00
C CYS A 51 -6.88 -77.77 -8.54
N ALA A 52 -7.56 -78.80 -9.04
CA ALA A 52 -7.59 -79.15 -10.47
C ALA A 52 -8.09 -78.02 -11.39
N LEU A 53 -8.97 -77.15 -10.89
CA LEU A 53 -9.52 -76.02 -11.65
C LEU A 53 -8.77 -74.71 -11.40
N SER A 54 -7.61 -74.74 -10.74
CA SER A 54 -6.82 -73.55 -10.37
C SER A 54 -7.68 -72.46 -9.70
N PRO A 55 -8.32 -72.77 -8.55
CA PRO A 55 -9.27 -71.85 -7.91
C PRO A 55 -8.63 -70.55 -7.40
N CYS A 56 -7.31 -70.56 -7.15
CA CYS A 56 -6.56 -69.39 -6.69
C CYS A 56 -6.28 -68.43 -7.85
N GLN A 57 -6.83 -67.21 -7.77
CA GLN A 57 -6.64 -66.17 -8.78
C GLN A 57 -5.30 -65.46 -8.62
N ASN A 58 -4.96 -64.60 -9.57
CA ASN A 58 -3.80 -63.68 -9.52
C ASN A 58 -2.47 -64.37 -9.17
N ASN A 59 -2.23 -65.52 -9.80
CA ASN A 59 -1.01 -66.30 -9.62
C ASN A 59 -0.79 -66.75 -8.17
N GLY A 60 -1.87 -66.98 -7.42
CA GLY A 60 -1.83 -67.61 -6.10
C GLY A 60 -1.54 -69.12 -6.20
N THR A 61 -0.85 -69.65 -5.20
CA THR A 61 -0.51 -71.08 -5.13
C THR A 61 -1.63 -71.82 -4.39
N CYS A 62 -2.16 -72.87 -4.99
CA CYS A 62 -3.18 -73.73 -4.38
C CYS A 62 -2.56 -74.86 -3.57
N PHE A 63 -3.08 -75.08 -2.37
CA PHE A 63 -2.74 -76.21 -1.50
C PHE A 63 -4.00 -77.01 -1.21
N ALA A 64 -4.00 -78.30 -1.58
CA ALA A 64 -5.10 -79.20 -1.29
C ALA A 64 -5.04 -79.66 0.18
N GLU A 65 -6.17 -79.60 0.87
CA GLU A 65 -6.36 -80.00 2.26
C GLU A 65 -7.54 -80.99 2.34
N ASP A 66 -7.25 -82.28 2.16
CA ASP A 66 -8.23 -83.37 2.03
C ASP A 66 -9.29 -83.11 0.94
N THR A 67 -10.47 -82.60 1.32
CA THR A 67 -11.58 -82.24 0.41
C THR A 67 -11.69 -80.73 0.16
N SER A 68 -10.91 -79.93 0.87
CA SER A 68 -10.86 -78.47 0.81
C SER A 68 -9.56 -77.99 0.16
N PHE A 69 -9.43 -76.69 -0.05
CA PHE A 69 -8.19 -76.07 -0.49
C PHE A 69 -7.95 -74.76 0.25
N SER A 70 -6.68 -74.36 0.30
CA SER A 70 -6.25 -73.03 0.72
C SER A 70 -5.40 -72.39 -0.38
N CYS A 71 -5.52 -71.07 -0.51
CA CYS A 71 -4.76 -70.29 -1.47
C CYS A 71 -3.72 -69.45 -0.74
N ASN A 72 -2.45 -69.58 -1.14
CA ASN A 72 -1.41 -68.63 -0.77
C ASN A 72 -1.33 -67.54 -1.84
N CYS A 73 -1.71 -66.33 -1.47
CA CYS A 73 -1.82 -65.22 -2.40
C CYS A 73 -0.48 -64.57 -2.70
N SER A 74 -0.32 -64.10 -3.94
CA SER A 74 0.77 -63.20 -4.29
C SER A 74 0.71 -61.90 -3.46
N PRO A 75 1.83 -61.20 -3.18
CA PRO A 75 1.91 -60.17 -2.13
C PRO A 75 1.03 -58.91 -2.31
N ALA A 76 0.33 -58.75 -3.43
CA ALA A 76 -0.59 -57.64 -3.71
C ALA A 76 -2.08 -58.05 -3.59
N TYR A 77 -2.37 -59.32 -3.28
CA TYR A 77 -3.72 -59.87 -3.30
C TYR A 77 -4.09 -60.54 -1.98
N ALA A 78 -5.38 -60.53 -1.67
CA ALA A 78 -5.96 -61.09 -0.46
C ALA A 78 -7.29 -61.79 -0.73
N GLY A 79 -7.85 -62.36 0.33
CA GLY A 79 -9.09 -63.13 0.31
C GLY A 79 -8.86 -64.62 0.02
N PRO A 80 -9.90 -65.46 0.22
CA PRO A 80 -9.77 -66.92 0.15
C PRO A 80 -9.41 -67.44 -1.26
N LEU A 81 -9.69 -66.66 -2.30
CA LEU A 81 -9.36 -67.01 -3.69
C LEU A 81 -8.32 -66.06 -4.31
N CYS A 82 -7.68 -65.21 -3.51
CA CYS A 82 -6.72 -64.21 -3.99
C CYS A 82 -7.28 -63.24 -5.04
N ALA A 83 -8.60 -63.02 -5.03
CA ALA A 83 -9.29 -62.16 -5.99
C ALA A 83 -9.25 -60.67 -5.64
N GLN A 84 -9.00 -60.34 -4.37
CA GLN A 84 -9.06 -58.97 -3.86
C GLN A 84 -7.70 -58.32 -3.96
N LEU A 85 -7.61 -57.14 -4.55
CA LEU A 85 -6.39 -56.32 -4.48
C LEU A 85 -6.27 -55.73 -3.08
N ILE A 86 -5.08 -55.79 -2.48
CA ILE A 86 -4.81 -55.15 -1.19
C ILE A 86 -4.77 -53.64 -1.39
N ASP A 87 -5.65 -52.92 -0.68
CA ASP A 87 -5.54 -51.47 -0.57
C ASP A 87 -4.63 -51.12 0.61
N PHE A 88 -3.36 -50.86 0.29
CA PHE A 88 -2.36 -50.44 1.27
C PHE A 88 -2.64 -49.06 1.88
N CYS A 89 -3.60 -48.29 1.33
CA CYS A 89 -4.02 -47.00 1.84
C CYS A 89 -5.28 -47.05 2.72
N ALA A 90 -5.88 -48.23 2.94
CA ALA A 90 -7.15 -48.37 3.65
C ALA A 90 -7.16 -47.78 5.08
N LEU A 91 -5.99 -47.70 5.72
CA LEU A 91 -5.83 -47.14 7.08
C LEU A 91 -5.41 -45.67 7.11
N ASN A 92 -5.31 -45.00 5.96
CA ASN A 92 -4.80 -43.63 5.84
C ASN A 92 -3.47 -43.41 6.60
N PRO A 93 -2.40 -44.12 6.23
CA PRO A 93 -1.14 -44.09 6.97
C PRO A 93 -0.40 -42.75 6.90
N CYS A 94 -0.79 -41.84 6.02
CA CYS A 94 -0.14 -40.54 5.85
C CYS A 94 -0.82 -39.47 6.71
N SER A 95 -0.06 -38.78 7.55
CA SER A 95 -0.55 -37.71 8.44
C SER A 95 -0.92 -36.45 7.66
N HIS A 96 0.05 -35.88 6.92
CA HIS A 96 -0.14 -34.65 6.12
C HIS A 96 0.21 -34.90 4.65
N GLY A 97 -0.52 -35.81 4.00
CA GLY A 97 -0.24 -36.15 2.61
C GLY A 97 -1.28 -37.07 1.97
N ILE A 98 -1.03 -37.39 0.70
CA ILE A 98 -1.88 -38.29 -0.08
C ILE A 98 -1.22 -39.67 -0.14
N CYS A 99 -1.93 -40.70 0.30
CA CYS A 99 -1.48 -42.08 0.17
C CYS A 99 -1.68 -42.59 -1.25
N ARG A 100 -0.68 -43.31 -1.79
CA ARG A 100 -0.82 -44.09 -3.04
C ARG A 100 -0.27 -45.49 -2.86
N SER A 101 -1.07 -46.50 -3.19
CA SER A 101 -0.62 -47.89 -3.31
C SER A 101 0.37 -48.01 -4.47
N VAL A 102 1.56 -48.56 -4.21
CA VAL A 102 2.65 -48.74 -5.19
C VAL A 102 3.20 -50.16 -5.05
N GLY A 103 2.98 -50.99 -6.06
CA GLY A 103 3.39 -52.40 -6.03
C GLY A 103 2.70 -53.14 -4.88
N THR A 104 3.50 -53.60 -3.91
CA THR A 104 3.06 -54.36 -2.73
C THR A 104 3.18 -53.54 -1.44
N SER A 105 3.12 -52.21 -1.57
CA SER A 105 3.27 -51.27 -0.47
C SER A 105 2.50 -49.97 -0.79
N TYR A 106 2.75 -48.93 -0.01
CA TYR A 106 2.24 -47.58 -0.23
C TYR A 106 3.36 -46.56 -0.16
N LYS A 107 3.11 -45.39 -0.74
CA LYS A 107 3.95 -44.21 -0.59
C LYS A 107 3.08 -43.02 -0.22
N CYS A 108 3.53 -42.25 0.76
CA CYS A 108 2.95 -40.96 1.09
C CYS A 108 3.54 -39.87 0.20
N LEU A 109 2.68 -39.08 -0.43
CA LEU A 109 3.03 -37.84 -1.10
C LEU A 109 2.72 -36.70 -0.14
N CYS A 110 3.76 -36.16 0.50
CA CYS A 110 3.59 -35.14 1.52
C CYS A 110 3.08 -33.82 0.94
N ALA A 111 2.20 -33.17 1.71
CA ALA A 111 1.83 -31.79 1.45
C ALA A 111 3.07 -30.88 1.57
N PRO A 112 3.10 -29.73 0.90
CA PRO A 112 4.16 -28.74 1.09
C PRO A 112 4.32 -28.39 2.59
N GLY A 113 5.56 -28.31 3.05
CA GLY A 113 5.90 -28.08 4.48
C GLY A 113 6.06 -29.35 5.31
N TYR A 114 5.76 -30.55 4.78
CA TYR A 114 5.89 -31.80 5.53
C TYR A 114 6.86 -32.80 4.90
N HIS A 115 7.47 -33.61 5.74
CA HIS A 115 8.37 -34.71 5.38
C HIS A 115 8.26 -35.89 6.35
N GLY A 116 9.14 -36.89 6.14
CA GLY A 116 9.07 -38.17 6.82
C GLY A 116 8.43 -39.25 5.95
N LEU A 117 8.42 -40.48 6.44
CA LEU A 117 7.86 -41.61 5.70
C LEU A 117 6.32 -41.52 5.63
N TYR A 118 5.72 -40.92 6.66
CA TYR A 118 4.28 -40.77 6.83
C TYR A 118 3.83 -39.31 6.78
N CYS A 119 4.71 -38.38 6.38
CA CYS A 119 4.44 -36.94 6.37
C CYS A 119 4.07 -36.42 7.77
N GLU A 120 4.75 -36.96 8.78
CA GLU A 120 4.56 -36.71 10.20
C GLU A 120 5.42 -35.58 10.74
N GLU A 121 6.48 -35.23 10.01
CA GLU A 121 7.43 -34.17 10.39
C GLU A 121 7.14 -32.92 9.57
N GLU A 122 7.22 -31.76 10.20
CA GLU A 122 7.08 -30.45 9.56
C GLU A 122 8.49 -29.85 9.38
N TYR A 123 8.73 -29.20 8.25
CA TYR A 123 10.01 -28.57 7.96
C TYR A 123 10.19 -27.29 8.77
N ASN A 124 11.08 -27.30 9.76
CA ASN A 124 11.39 -26.08 10.47
C ASN A 124 12.28 -25.13 9.63
N GLU A 125 11.69 -24.12 8.99
CA GLU A 125 12.45 -23.18 8.16
C GLU A 125 13.33 -22.24 8.99
N CYS A 126 13.04 -22.07 10.28
CA CYS A 126 13.85 -21.24 11.19
C CYS A 126 15.26 -21.80 11.47
N LEU A 127 15.50 -23.10 11.23
CA LEU A 127 16.84 -23.70 11.36
C LEU A 127 17.87 -23.09 10.39
N SER A 128 17.41 -22.49 9.29
CA SER A 128 18.26 -21.77 8.34
C SER A 128 18.68 -20.38 8.83
N VAL A 129 18.16 -19.92 9.98
CA VAL A 129 18.36 -18.58 10.55
C VAL A 129 18.04 -17.47 9.52
N PRO A 130 16.80 -17.42 8.98
CA PRO A 130 16.47 -16.52 7.88
C PRO A 130 16.23 -15.05 8.29
N CYS A 131 16.06 -14.78 9.59
CA CYS A 131 15.83 -13.45 10.13
C CYS A 131 17.15 -12.78 10.51
N GLN A 132 17.42 -11.60 9.94
CA GLN A 132 18.61 -10.80 10.21
C GLN A 132 18.40 -9.80 11.35
N ASN A 133 19.47 -9.09 11.71
CA ASN A 133 19.44 -7.98 12.68
C ASN A 133 18.75 -8.35 14.01
N SER A 134 19.02 -9.56 14.51
CA SER A 134 18.44 -10.09 15.75
C SER A 134 16.91 -10.23 15.73
N GLY A 135 16.31 -10.35 14.54
CA GLY A 135 14.88 -10.69 14.41
C GLY A 135 14.56 -12.07 14.94
N THR A 136 13.39 -12.21 15.56
CA THR A 136 12.90 -13.50 16.08
C THR A 136 12.21 -14.27 14.97
N CYS A 137 12.66 -15.48 14.68
CA CYS A 137 12.03 -16.35 13.71
C CYS A 137 10.87 -17.12 14.34
N LYS A 138 9.72 -17.10 13.68
CA LYS A 138 8.57 -17.93 13.99
C LYS A 138 8.31 -18.88 12.84
N ASP A 139 8.37 -20.16 13.16
CA ASP A 139 8.10 -21.28 12.27
C ASP A 139 6.62 -21.35 11.91
N LEU A 140 6.31 -21.59 10.64
CA LEU A 140 4.95 -21.74 10.11
C LEU A 140 4.93 -22.94 9.17
N VAL A 141 3.74 -23.45 8.86
CA VAL A 141 3.65 -24.54 7.88
C VAL A 141 4.12 -24.06 6.51
N ASN A 142 5.16 -24.70 5.97
CA ASN A 142 5.72 -24.40 4.65
C ASN A 142 6.24 -22.95 4.53
N GLY A 143 6.78 -22.39 5.61
CA GLY A 143 7.37 -21.07 5.61
C GLY A 143 7.65 -20.51 7.01
N TYR A 144 8.06 -19.26 7.08
CA TYR A 144 8.35 -18.62 8.36
C TYR A 144 7.96 -17.15 8.35
N GLU A 145 7.89 -16.58 9.53
CA GLU A 145 7.64 -15.17 9.79
C GLU A 145 8.74 -14.61 10.69
N CYS A 146 9.36 -13.50 10.28
CA CYS A 146 10.32 -12.80 11.10
C CYS A 146 9.65 -11.65 11.86
N GLN A 147 9.74 -11.67 13.19
CA GLN A 147 9.41 -10.53 14.02
C GLN A 147 10.64 -9.62 14.09
N CYS A 148 10.57 -8.49 13.38
CA CYS A 148 11.67 -7.54 13.31
C CYS A 148 11.72 -6.63 14.54
N PRO A 149 12.92 -6.22 14.99
CA PRO A 149 13.06 -5.13 15.95
C PRO A 149 12.51 -3.81 15.40
N ASP A 150 12.34 -2.83 16.28
CA ASP A 150 11.70 -1.54 15.95
C ASP A 150 12.41 -0.81 14.80
N ASP A 151 13.72 -0.91 14.71
CA ASP A 151 14.53 -0.21 13.70
C ASP A 151 14.58 -0.91 12.33
N TYR A 152 14.02 -2.12 12.20
CA TYR A 152 14.10 -2.94 10.99
C TYR A 152 12.73 -3.33 10.43
N LYS A 153 12.69 -3.62 9.13
CA LYS A 153 11.52 -4.07 8.36
C LYS A 153 11.93 -5.05 7.26
N GLY A 154 10.92 -5.54 6.53
CA GLY A 154 11.10 -6.53 5.46
C GLY A 154 10.88 -7.96 5.95
N LYS A 155 10.75 -8.90 5.02
CA LYS A 155 10.48 -10.31 5.34
C LYS A 155 11.60 -10.94 6.18
N HIS A 156 12.83 -10.44 6.03
CA HIS A 156 14.03 -10.95 6.69
C HIS A 156 14.60 -9.98 7.73
N CYS A 157 13.91 -8.87 8.03
CA CYS A 157 14.44 -7.81 8.90
C CYS A 157 15.77 -7.23 8.41
N ASP A 158 15.99 -7.25 7.11
CA ASP A 158 17.21 -6.84 6.40
C ASP A 158 17.18 -5.38 5.95
N GLN A 159 16.05 -4.70 6.12
CA GLN A 159 15.87 -3.31 5.69
C GLN A 159 15.71 -2.42 6.92
N TYR A 160 16.36 -1.26 6.89
CA TYR A 160 16.19 -0.23 7.91
C TYR A 160 14.83 0.44 7.80
N LYS A 161 14.17 0.70 8.93
CA LYS A 161 13.06 1.65 8.97
C LYS A 161 13.65 3.05 8.89
N ASP A 162 13.12 3.86 7.96
CA ASP A 162 13.58 5.23 7.79
C ASP A 162 13.23 6.04 9.05
N PRO A 163 14.23 6.50 9.83
CA PRO A 163 13.96 7.21 11.08
C PRO A 163 13.41 8.62 10.84
N CYS A 164 13.44 9.15 9.61
CA CYS A 164 12.73 10.39 9.26
C CYS A 164 11.20 10.24 9.28
N THR A 165 10.68 9.01 9.39
CA THR A 165 9.24 8.79 9.59
C THR A 165 8.80 9.07 11.04
N THR A 166 9.72 9.03 11.99
CA THR A 166 9.48 9.30 13.42
C THR A 166 10.07 10.63 13.86
N ILE A 167 11.24 11.00 13.34
CA ILE A 167 11.92 12.27 13.65
C ILE A 167 11.44 13.36 12.70
N SER A 168 10.95 14.48 13.26
CA SER A 168 10.56 15.66 12.50
C SER A 168 11.49 16.82 12.82
N CYS A 169 12.24 17.30 11.83
CA CYS A 169 13.06 18.49 11.96
C CYS A 169 12.16 19.73 12.13
N GLN A 170 12.52 20.61 13.06
CA GLN A 170 11.81 21.84 13.36
C GLN A 170 12.24 22.98 12.43
N ASN A 171 11.52 24.11 12.50
CA ASN A 171 11.86 25.36 11.80
C ASN A 171 12.13 25.22 10.29
N GLY A 172 11.46 24.26 9.63
CA GLY A 172 11.61 24.02 8.19
C GLY A 172 12.88 23.25 7.79
N GLY A 173 13.58 22.64 8.75
CA GLY A 173 14.72 21.77 8.47
C GLY A 173 14.34 20.54 7.63
N THR A 174 15.27 20.03 6.84
CA THR A 174 15.08 18.82 6.02
C THR A 174 15.67 17.60 6.72
N CYS A 175 14.86 16.57 6.93
CA CYS A 175 15.35 15.30 7.49
C CYS A 175 16.03 14.48 6.40
N THR A 176 17.22 13.96 6.71
CA THR A 176 17.93 13.00 5.87
C THR A 176 18.38 11.83 6.73
N SER A 177 18.27 10.61 6.20
CA SER A 177 18.68 9.39 6.90
C SER A 177 19.65 8.59 6.04
N GLN A 178 20.61 7.95 6.72
CA GLN A 178 21.50 6.95 6.17
C GLN A 178 21.45 5.73 7.10
N GLU A 179 20.84 4.65 6.63
CA GLU A 179 20.54 3.46 7.44
C GLU A 179 19.71 3.81 8.68
N LEU A 180 20.29 3.73 9.89
CA LEU A 180 19.69 4.15 11.15
C LEU A 180 20.13 5.53 11.62
N ASN A 181 21.16 6.09 11.00
CA ASN A 181 21.63 7.42 11.35
C ASN A 181 20.72 8.47 10.71
N THR A 182 20.37 9.50 11.46
CA THR A 182 19.49 10.58 11.01
C THR A 182 20.14 11.90 11.28
N THR A 183 19.97 12.84 10.34
CA THR A 183 20.50 14.18 10.45
C THR A 183 19.50 15.17 9.89
N CYS A 184 19.19 16.19 10.69
CA CYS A 184 18.41 17.33 10.24
C CYS A 184 19.34 18.38 9.64
N ILE A 185 19.06 18.76 8.39
CA ILE A 185 19.72 19.87 7.71
C ILE A 185 18.92 21.13 8.00
N CYS A 186 19.47 22.01 8.83
CA CYS A 186 18.80 23.24 9.24
C CYS A 186 18.85 24.29 8.13
N VAL A 187 17.76 25.06 8.04
CA VAL A 187 17.75 26.28 7.23
C VAL A 187 18.67 27.34 7.87
N PRO A 188 19.18 28.32 7.10
CA PRO A 188 19.97 29.41 7.66
C PRO A 188 19.27 30.08 8.85
N GLY A 189 20.05 30.47 9.86
CA GLY A 189 19.54 31.06 11.10
C GLY A 189 19.11 30.05 12.17
N PHE A 190 19.15 28.74 11.91
CA PHE A 190 18.82 27.72 12.92
C PHE A 190 19.96 26.71 13.14
N THR A 191 20.00 26.14 14.33
CA THR A 191 20.98 25.15 14.78
C THR A 191 20.32 24.14 15.75
N GLY A 192 21.08 23.12 16.15
CA GLY A 192 20.59 22.01 17.01
C GLY A 192 20.45 20.68 16.25
N GLU A 193 20.19 19.59 16.98
CA GLU A 193 20.04 18.24 16.39
C GLU A 193 18.78 18.13 15.52
N VAL A 194 17.72 18.85 15.89
CA VAL A 194 16.46 18.88 15.15
C VAL A 194 16.09 20.30 14.72
N CYS A 195 17.09 21.19 14.61
CA CYS A 195 16.93 22.59 14.19
C CYS A 195 16.01 23.39 15.10
N GLU A 196 15.99 23.08 16.39
CA GLU A 196 15.13 23.67 17.41
C GLU A 196 15.59 25.06 17.89
N ALA A 197 16.87 25.38 17.73
CA ALA A 197 17.45 26.62 18.25
C ALA A 197 17.63 27.67 17.15
N ASP A 198 17.13 28.87 17.39
CA ASP A 198 17.44 30.06 16.59
C ASP A 198 18.88 30.51 16.90
N ILE A 199 19.66 30.81 15.87
CA ILE A 199 21.01 31.34 16.01
C ILE A 199 20.90 32.78 16.49
N ASN A 200 21.71 33.14 17.48
CA ASN A 200 21.81 34.53 17.91
C ASN A 200 22.92 35.25 17.13
N GLU A 201 22.59 35.89 16.02
CA GLU A 201 23.57 36.60 15.19
C GLU A 201 24.23 37.77 15.95
N CYS A 202 23.61 38.27 17.02
CA CYS A 202 24.20 39.30 17.87
C CYS A 202 25.42 38.85 18.68
N ASP A 203 25.66 37.55 18.87
CA ASP A 203 26.84 37.04 19.60
C ASP A 203 28.15 37.40 18.89
N SER A 204 28.09 37.63 17.58
CA SER A 204 29.22 38.09 16.77
C SER A 204 29.52 39.60 16.90
N ASN A 205 28.70 40.34 17.64
CA ASN A 205 28.73 41.81 17.76
C ASN A 205 28.74 42.53 16.39
N PRO A 206 27.73 42.32 15.53
CA PRO A 206 27.74 42.86 14.17
C PRO A 206 27.49 44.37 14.09
N CYS A 207 26.90 44.99 15.14
CA CYS A 207 26.59 46.41 15.16
C CYS A 207 27.80 47.24 15.60
N HIS A 208 28.29 48.12 14.72
CA HIS A 208 29.45 48.97 14.98
C HIS A 208 29.07 50.30 15.67
N HIS A 209 30.11 51.04 16.10
CA HIS A 209 30.01 52.40 16.65
C HIS A 209 29.04 52.57 17.83
N GLY A 210 28.82 51.52 18.61
CA GLY A 210 27.93 51.53 19.77
C GLY A 210 26.44 51.32 19.43
N GLY A 211 26.13 50.78 18.24
CA GLY A 211 24.77 50.35 17.90
C GLY A 211 24.30 49.17 18.75
N THR A 212 23.02 49.15 19.10
CA THR A 212 22.40 48.06 19.87
C THR A 212 21.91 46.97 18.92
N CYS A 213 22.40 45.74 19.10
CA CYS A 213 21.97 44.58 18.32
C CYS A 213 20.68 43.96 18.89
N MET A 214 19.75 43.60 18.01
CA MET A 214 18.55 42.84 18.35
C MET A 214 18.47 41.60 17.46
N ASN A 215 18.44 40.42 18.08
CA ASN A 215 18.27 39.16 17.35
C ASN A 215 16.88 39.07 16.73
N GLN A 216 16.81 38.45 15.56
CA GLN A 216 15.58 38.18 14.83
C GLN A 216 15.63 36.76 14.27
N GLN A 217 14.46 36.22 13.94
CA GLN A 217 14.40 34.91 13.30
C GLN A 217 15.12 34.98 11.95
N ASN A 218 16.22 34.22 11.80
CA ASN A 218 17.08 34.21 10.61
C ASN A 218 17.75 35.58 10.31
N GLY A 219 18.25 36.28 11.33
CA GLY A 219 19.06 37.48 11.16
C GLY A 219 19.08 38.43 12.36
N TYR A 220 19.59 39.64 12.18
CA TYR A 220 19.62 40.66 13.23
C TYR A 220 19.24 42.04 12.70
N THR A 221 18.86 42.93 13.61
CA THR A 221 18.69 44.36 13.33
C THR A 221 19.56 45.18 14.28
N CYS A 222 20.33 46.12 13.72
CA CYS A 222 21.09 47.10 14.49
C CYS A 222 20.29 48.40 14.66
N HIS A 223 20.15 48.87 15.89
CA HIS A 223 19.69 50.21 16.19
C HIS A 223 20.88 51.16 16.25
N CYS A 224 21.03 51.96 15.19
CA CYS A 224 22.19 52.83 15.04
C CYS A 224 22.08 54.11 15.87
N PRO A 225 23.19 54.58 16.45
CA PRO A 225 23.25 55.88 17.10
C PRO A 225 23.12 57.02 16.08
N HIS A 226 22.77 58.22 16.55
CA HIS A 226 22.65 59.41 15.69
C HIS A 226 23.91 59.63 14.84
N GLY A 227 23.70 59.83 13.53
CA GLY A 227 24.78 60.05 12.56
C GLY A 227 25.32 58.78 11.90
N TRP A 228 24.86 57.59 12.28
CA TRP A 228 25.23 56.32 11.65
C TRP A 228 24.03 55.61 11.03
N VAL A 229 24.22 54.98 9.88
CA VAL A 229 23.24 54.19 9.13
C VAL A 229 23.92 52.96 8.51
N GLY A 230 23.14 52.11 7.82
CA GLY A 230 23.62 50.82 7.29
C GLY A 230 23.15 49.65 8.16
N ILE A 231 23.22 48.44 7.63
CA ILE A 231 22.78 47.21 8.33
C ILE A 231 23.60 47.00 9.60
N ASN A 232 24.86 47.42 9.61
CA ASN A 232 25.82 47.24 10.70
C ASN A 232 26.22 48.57 11.37
N CYS A 233 25.52 49.68 11.11
CA CYS A 233 25.88 51.02 11.60
C CYS A 233 27.30 51.47 11.21
N ASP A 234 27.70 51.14 9.99
CA ASP A 234 29.04 51.31 9.43
C ASP A 234 29.14 52.55 8.50
N VAL A 235 28.02 53.16 8.15
CA VAL A 235 27.97 54.33 7.26
C VAL A 235 27.67 55.59 8.05
N HIS A 236 28.54 56.59 7.99
CA HIS A 236 28.32 57.89 8.61
C HIS A 236 27.47 58.80 7.71
N LEU A 237 26.41 59.41 8.25
CA LEU A 237 25.56 60.36 7.55
C LEU A 237 26.26 61.72 7.45
N GLU A 238 26.86 61.99 6.28
CA GLU A 238 27.26 63.34 5.92
C GLU A 238 26.05 64.15 5.43
N TRP A 239 25.52 65.00 6.31
CA TRP A 239 24.42 65.91 5.95
C TRP A 239 24.96 67.06 5.08
N LYS A 240 24.91 66.92 3.75
CA LYS A 240 25.12 68.07 2.85
C LYS A 240 23.87 68.95 2.85
N SER A 241 23.92 70.02 3.64
CA SER A 241 22.89 71.05 3.83
C SER A 241 22.57 71.90 2.57
N ASP A 242 23.01 71.53 1.38
CA ASP A 242 23.01 72.46 0.24
C ASP A 242 21.86 72.27 -0.76
N ARG A 243 20.87 71.41 -0.50
CA ARG A 243 19.79 71.16 -1.48
C ARG A 243 18.34 71.27 -1.00
N MET A 244 18.09 71.77 0.21
CA MET A 244 16.70 72.00 0.67
C MET A 244 16.24 73.46 0.56
N ALA A 245 17.16 74.43 0.45
CA ALA A 245 16.79 75.85 0.35
C ALA A 245 16.41 76.31 -1.07
N GLU A 246 16.74 75.55 -2.12
CA GLU A 246 16.55 75.98 -3.51
C GLU A 246 15.19 75.59 -4.11
N SER A 247 14.48 74.61 -3.51
CA SER A 247 13.15 74.18 -3.97
C SER A 247 11.97 74.98 -3.43
N LEU A 248 12.15 75.81 -2.38
CA LEU A 248 11.06 76.66 -1.87
C LEU A 248 10.95 78.03 -2.57
N ASN A 249 12.02 78.53 -3.19
CA ASN A 249 12.04 79.85 -3.84
C ASN A 249 11.77 79.82 -5.35
N ASN A 250 11.61 78.64 -5.95
CA ASN A 250 11.39 78.47 -7.40
C ASN A 250 10.08 77.73 -7.74
N MET A 251 9.05 77.83 -6.89
CA MET A 251 7.72 77.32 -7.22
C MET A 251 7.03 78.30 -8.18
N PRO A 252 6.77 77.93 -9.46
CA PRO A 252 6.15 78.84 -10.42
C PRO A 252 4.75 79.23 -9.93
N ARG A 253 4.39 80.53 -10.03
CA ARG A 253 3.12 81.09 -9.52
C ARG A 253 1.88 80.27 -9.91
N HIS A 254 1.90 79.58 -11.04
CA HIS A 254 0.83 78.66 -11.46
C HIS A 254 0.59 77.49 -10.50
N SER A 255 1.64 76.91 -9.93
CA SER A 255 1.51 75.80 -8.96
C SER A 255 0.91 76.29 -7.64
N LEU A 256 1.18 77.54 -7.24
CA LEU A 256 0.55 78.18 -6.08
C LEU A 256 -0.96 78.37 -6.31
N TYR A 257 -1.36 78.85 -7.50
CA TYR A 257 -2.79 78.98 -7.85
C TYR A 257 -3.53 77.64 -7.92
N ILE A 258 -2.85 76.57 -8.35
CA ILE A 258 -3.44 75.21 -8.35
C ILE A 258 -3.65 74.71 -6.92
N ILE A 259 -2.69 74.92 -6.01
CA ILE A 259 -2.82 74.51 -4.61
C ILE A 259 -3.90 75.34 -3.91
N ILE A 260 -3.94 76.66 -4.10
CA ILE A 260 -5.00 77.52 -3.57
C ILE A 260 -6.36 77.11 -4.15
N GLY A 261 -6.44 76.83 -5.45
CA GLY A 261 -7.64 76.33 -6.10
C GLY A 261 -8.13 75.00 -5.52
N ALA A 262 -7.22 74.04 -5.31
CA ALA A 262 -7.55 72.75 -4.70
C ALA A 262 -8.03 72.89 -3.24
N LEU A 263 -7.41 73.78 -2.47
CA LEU A 263 -7.83 74.07 -1.10
C LEU A 263 -9.19 74.78 -1.05
N CYS A 264 -9.47 75.70 -1.98
CA CYS A 264 -10.78 76.35 -2.10
C CYS A 264 -11.87 75.34 -2.49
N VAL A 265 -11.59 74.43 -3.44
CA VAL A 265 -12.54 73.37 -3.83
C VAL A 265 -12.79 72.41 -2.66
N ALA A 266 -11.75 71.99 -1.93
CA ALA A 266 -11.90 71.14 -0.76
C ALA A 266 -12.73 71.83 0.34
N PHE A 267 -12.53 73.13 0.57
CA PHE A 267 -13.31 73.91 1.54
C PHE A 267 -14.79 74.02 1.14
N VAL A 268 -15.08 74.27 -0.14
CA VAL A 268 -16.46 74.31 -0.67
C VAL A 268 -17.13 72.93 -0.55
N LEU A 269 -16.42 71.84 -0.86
CA LEU A 269 -16.94 70.48 -0.70
C LEU A 269 -17.23 70.15 0.77
N MET A 270 -16.35 70.54 1.69
CA MET A 270 -16.59 70.35 3.12
C MET A 270 -17.80 71.15 3.63
N LEU A 271 -18.02 72.38 3.14
CA LEU A 271 -19.22 73.16 3.45
C LEU A 271 -20.49 72.51 2.87
N ILE A 272 -20.44 71.98 1.65
CA ILE A 272 -21.57 71.26 1.05
C ILE A 272 -21.90 70.00 1.87
N ILE A 273 -20.89 69.23 2.27
CA ILE A 273 -21.08 68.04 3.12
C ILE A 273 -21.66 68.43 4.49
N LEU A 274 -21.20 69.54 5.09
CA LEU A 274 -21.74 70.05 6.34
C LEU A 274 -23.22 70.47 6.19
N ILE A 275 -23.57 71.20 5.13
CA ILE A 275 -24.95 71.64 4.86
C ILE A 275 -25.86 70.43 4.61
N VAL A 276 -25.42 69.45 3.81
CA VAL A 276 -26.16 68.20 3.57
C VAL A 276 -26.29 67.38 4.87
N GLY A 277 -25.24 67.35 5.70
CA GLY A 277 -25.23 66.71 7.01
C GLY A 277 -26.24 67.34 7.97
N ILE A 278 -26.25 68.67 8.08
CA ILE A 278 -27.22 69.43 8.90
C ILE A 278 -28.66 69.19 8.40
N CYS A 279 -28.89 69.18 7.07
CA CYS A 279 -30.19 68.87 6.47
C CYS A 279 -30.64 67.42 6.71
N ARG A 280 -29.70 66.47 6.80
CA ARG A 280 -29.98 65.06 7.14
C ARG A 280 -30.31 64.89 8.62
N ILE A 281 -29.59 65.56 9.52
CA ILE A 281 -29.82 65.52 10.97
C ILE A 281 -31.18 66.12 11.33
N SER A 282 -31.53 67.27 10.77
CA SER A 282 -32.85 67.90 10.95
C SER A 282 -34.02 67.07 10.40
N ARG A 283 -33.78 66.15 9.44
CA ARG A 283 -34.77 65.17 8.96
C ARG A 283 -34.96 63.98 9.90
N ILE A 284 -33.96 63.63 10.70
CA ILE A 284 -33.98 62.51 11.66
C ILE A 284 -34.76 62.88 12.93
N GLU A 285 -34.65 64.12 13.42
CA GLU A 285 -35.44 64.60 14.57
C GLU A 285 -36.95 64.72 14.27
N TYR A 286 -37.35 64.85 13.00
CA TYR A 286 -38.75 64.99 12.60
C TYR A 286 -39.55 63.67 12.59
N GLN A 287 -38.89 62.51 12.63
CA GLN A 287 -39.59 61.20 12.66
C GLN A 287 -39.98 60.73 14.07
N GLY A 288 -39.72 61.54 15.12
CA GLY A 288 -39.93 61.16 16.52
C GLY A 288 -41.06 61.88 17.29
N SER A 289 -41.83 62.80 16.70
CA SER A 289 -42.81 63.60 17.45
C SER A 289 -44.20 63.62 16.82
N SER A 290 -45.21 63.31 17.63
CA SER A 290 -46.63 63.27 17.28
C SER A 290 -47.37 64.47 17.90
N ARG A 291 -47.51 65.59 17.15
CA ARG A 291 -48.71 66.47 17.05
C ARG A 291 -48.40 67.86 16.46
N PRO A 292 -49.43 68.59 15.95
CA PRO A 292 -49.29 69.51 14.83
C PRO A 292 -49.28 71.01 15.22
N SER A 293 -48.91 71.81 14.22
CA SER A 293 -49.36 73.17 13.90
C SER A 293 -48.33 74.30 14.01
N TYR A 294 -48.44 75.15 12.99
CA TYR A 294 -47.89 76.47 12.73
C TYR A 294 -46.52 76.62 12.03
N GLU A 295 -46.67 77.21 10.84
CA GLU A 295 -45.76 77.71 9.83
C GLU A 295 -44.45 78.32 10.35
N GLU A 296 -43.32 77.79 9.87
CA GLU A 296 -42.25 78.51 9.17
C GLU A 296 -41.09 77.53 8.92
N PHE A 297 -41.18 76.74 7.85
CA PHE A 297 -40.03 75.95 7.41
C PHE A 297 -39.57 76.41 6.03
N TYR A 298 -38.46 77.15 6.04
CA TYR A 298 -37.65 77.47 4.88
C TYR A 298 -37.33 76.21 4.06
N ASN A 299 -37.92 76.18 2.87
CA ASN A 299 -37.53 75.47 1.64
C ASN A 299 -36.25 74.60 1.67
N CYS A 300 -36.35 73.36 2.15
CA CYS A 300 -35.45 72.27 1.74
C CYS A 300 -36.11 71.28 0.77
N ARG A 301 -37.14 71.73 0.02
CA ARG A 301 -37.81 70.92 -1.01
C ARG A 301 -37.31 71.21 -2.43
N SER A 302 -36.44 72.22 -2.60
CA SER A 302 -35.97 72.71 -3.90
C SER A 302 -34.61 72.13 -4.36
N ILE A 303 -33.87 71.42 -3.51
CA ILE A 303 -32.48 71.01 -3.82
C ILE A 303 -32.43 69.58 -4.43
N ASP A 304 -33.42 68.73 -4.19
CA ASP A 304 -33.44 67.36 -4.76
C ASP A 304 -33.81 67.32 -6.26
N SER A 305 -34.55 68.30 -6.79
CA SER A 305 -34.96 68.29 -8.21
C SER A 305 -33.89 68.81 -9.18
N GLU A 306 -33.06 69.77 -8.77
CA GLU A 306 -31.98 70.31 -9.62
C GLU A 306 -30.75 69.39 -9.69
N PHE A 307 -30.41 68.70 -8.58
CA PHE A 307 -29.25 67.79 -8.54
C PHE A 307 -29.47 66.52 -9.38
N SER A 308 -30.71 66.00 -9.43
CA SER A 308 -31.06 64.87 -10.31
C SER A 308 -31.04 65.23 -11.80
N SER A 309 -31.38 66.47 -12.16
CA SER A 309 -31.35 66.98 -13.54
C SER A 309 -29.91 67.16 -14.06
N ALA A 310 -28.99 67.62 -13.20
CA ALA A 310 -27.59 67.81 -13.57
C ALA A 310 -26.85 66.48 -13.87
N ILE A 311 -27.14 65.40 -13.13
CA ILE A 311 -26.55 64.08 -13.38
C ILE A 311 -27.12 63.43 -14.67
N ALA A 312 -28.38 63.71 -15.01
CA ALA A 312 -29.02 63.21 -16.23
C ALA A 312 -28.43 63.82 -17.52
N SER A 313 -27.94 65.07 -17.47
CA SER A 313 -27.36 65.78 -18.62
C SER A 313 -25.95 65.30 -19.01
N ILE A 314 -25.20 64.69 -18.08
CA ILE A 314 -23.85 64.12 -18.34
C ILE A 314 -23.93 62.77 -19.10
N ARG A 315 -25.10 62.11 -19.12
CA ARG A 315 -25.28 60.78 -19.78
C ARG A 315 -25.50 60.80 -21.30
N HIS A 316 -25.65 61.96 -21.94
CA HIS A 316 -26.08 62.05 -23.35
C HIS A 316 -25.05 62.58 -24.37
N ALA A 317 -23.80 62.86 -23.97
CA ALA A 317 -22.74 63.15 -24.94
C ALA A 317 -22.18 61.85 -25.59
N ARG A 318 -22.81 61.38 -26.68
CA ARG A 318 -22.27 60.32 -27.57
C ARG A 318 -21.56 60.94 -28.79
N PHE A 319 -20.26 60.67 -28.93
CA PHE A 319 -19.51 60.58 -30.18
C PHE A 319 -18.67 59.29 -30.08
N GLY A 320 -18.55 58.33 -31.00
CA GLY A 320 -19.16 57.98 -32.28
C GLY A 320 -18.58 56.59 -32.64
N LYS A 321 -19.42 55.65 -33.13
CA LYS A 321 -19.07 54.24 -33.42
C LYS A 321 -18.33 54.07 -34.76
N LYS A 322 -17.40 53.10 -34.85
CA LYS A 322 -17.15 52.17 -35.98
C LYS A 322 -16.20 51.04 -35.49
N ALA A 323 -16.71 49.84 -35.19
CA ALA A 323 -16.90 48.64 -36.02
C ALA A 323 -15.69 47.67 -35.98
N ARG A 324 -15.94 46.43 -35.50
CA ARG A 324 -14.99 45.29 -35.38
C ARG A 324 -14.66 44.67 -36.75
N PRO A 325 -13.65 43.79 -36.85
CA PRO A 325 -13.90 42.35 -36.63
C PRO A 325 -12.81 41.61 -35.82
N ALA A 326 -13.10 40.33 -35.57
CA ALA A 326 -12.42 39.30 -34.76
C ALA A 326 -10.92 39.10 -35.10
N MET A 327 -10.12 38.35 -34.31
CA MET A 327 -10.17 36.88 -34.27
C MET A 327 -9.08 36.30 -33.31
N TYR A 328 -9.38 35.10 -32.78
CA TYR A 328 -8.60 33.96 -32.24
C TYR A 328 -7.57 34.02 -31.09
N ASP A 329 -7.89 33.19 -30.08
CA ASP A 329 -7.10 32.26 -29.24
C ASP A 329 -5.58 32.11 -29.43
N ALA A 330 -4.88 31.92 -28.30
CA ALA A 330 -3.94 30.81 -28.12
C ALA A 330 -3.61 30.58 -26.62
N THR A 331 -3.81 29.34 -26.16
CA THR A 331 -3.04 28.70 -25.07
C THR A 331 -2.00 27.74 -25.72
N PRO A 332 -1.21 26.94 -24.97
CA PRO A 332 0.24 27.07 -24.78
C PRO A 332 1.07 25.97 -25.51
N VAL A 333 2.41 25.99 -25.33
CA VAL A 333 3.30 24.84 -24.93
C VAL A 333 4.75 24.97 -25.48
N ALA A 334 5.71 24.78 -24.56
CA ALA A 334 7.09 24.26 -24.61
C ALA A 334 8.13 24.75 -25.65
N TYR A 335 9.37 25.00 -25.21
CA TYR A 335 10.46 24.01 -25.30
C TYR A 335 11.71 24.41 -24.49
N GLU A 336 12.43 23.39 -24.05
CA GLU A 336 13.75 23.33 -23.41
C GLU A 336 14.87 23.86 -24.33
N ASP A 337 15.98 24.38 -23.78
CA ASP A 337 17.28 23.66 -23.76
C ASP A 337 18.48 24.51 -23.26
N TYR A 338 19.27 23.85 -22.41
CA TYR A 338 20.73 23.82 -22.25
C TYR A 338 21.66 25.05 -22.33
N SER A 339 22.53 25.11 -21.31
CA SER A 339 23.84 25.77 -21.24
C SER A 339 24.94 24.85 -21.81
N PRO A 340 26.07 25.37 -22.32
CA PRO A 340 27.34 25.01 -21.64
C PRO A 340 28.42 26.12 -21.63
N ASP A 341 29.25 26.05 -20.58
CA ASP A 341 30.69 26.37 -20.49
C ASP A 341 31.24 27.72 -21.02
N ASP A 342 31.79 28.56 -20.13
CA ASP A 342 33.25 28.64 -19.97
C ASP A 342 33.71 29.55 -18.81
N LYS A 343 34.75 29.10 -18.12
CA LYS A 343 35.47 29.73 -16.99
C LYS A 343 36.67 30.58 -17.51
N PRO A 344 37.34 31.37 -16.64
CA PRO A 344 38.05 32.59 -17.03
C PRO A 344 39.48 32.34 -17.52
N LEU A 345 39.97 33.22 -18.40
CA LEU A 345 41.37 33.30 -18.80
C LEU A 345 42.08 34.47 -18.12
N VAL A 346 43.07 34.08 -17.34
CA VAL A 346 44.15 34.87 -16.73
C VAL A 346 44.92 35.64 -17.79
N THR A 347 45.33 36.88 -17.50
CA THR A 347 46.59 37.42 -18.05
C THR A 347 47.27 38.35 -17.03
N LEU A 348 48.21 37.78 -16.29
CA LEU A 348 49.39 38.49 -15.79
C LEU A 348 50.41 38.54 -16.94
N ILE A 349 51.09 39.67 -17.14
CA ILE A 349 52.55 39.75 -17.24
C ILE A 349 53.01 41.21 -17.01
N LYS A 350 54.15 41.25 -16.34
CA LYS A 350 54.90 42.33 -15.69
C LYS A 350 55.66 43.28 -16.63
N THR A 351 55.95 44.46 -16.05
CA THR A 351 57.17 45.30 -16.11
C THR A 351 57.55 46.01 -17.41
N LYS A 352 57.73 47.35 -17.33
CA LYS A 352 59.06 47.97 -17.14
C LYS A 352 59.01 49.50 -16.88
N ASP A 353 59.77 49.91 -15.88
CA ASP A 353 60.55 51.15 -15.71
C ASP A 353 60.18 52.44 -16.48
N LEU A 354 59.76 53.48 -15.74
CA LEU A 354 60.48 54.76 -15.57
C LEU A 354 59.78 55.65 -14.54
#